data_AF-A0A526S8Z5-F1
#
_entry.id   AF-A0A526S8Z5-F1
#
_cell.length_a   1.000
_cell.length_b   1.000
_cell.length_c   1.000
_cell.angle_alpha   90.00
_cell.angle_beta   90.00
_cell.angle_gamma   90.00
#
_symmetry.space_group_name_H-M   'P 1'
#
loop_
_entity.id
_entity.type
_entity.pdbx_description
1 polymer ?
#
loop_
_entity_poly.entity_id
_entity_poly.type
_entity_poly.pdbx_seq_one_letter_code
_entity_poly.pdbx_strand_id
1 'polypeptide(L)'
;MICWRLQQWALQIRIRLAAGLVLFVSALFVSAMTANGQETSLVGIYQGSELTDAANQLGQGGYALSDGTQVSFDKWYHSSWIDMRFEMLTQLSDYFGLLWGASTGQRAEKVRIQPGVKLGFILQKRPTPSTALTLTVSSILGGDLTERPCTADYGAVGGFQAVNCRLAASQLPPADTLKYMANMNPSRLNLDLRFRAKF
;
A
#
# COMPACT_ATOMS: atom_id res chain seq x y z
N MET A 1 -5.43 38.99 15.04
CA MET A 1 -4.21 38.24 15.44
C MET A 1 -4.41 37.14 16.50
N ILE A 2 -5.65 36.77 16.88
CA ILE A 2 -5.91 35.73 17.91
C ILE A 2 -6.27 34.35 17.31
N CYS A 3 -6.69 34.30 16.04
CA CYS A 3 -7.15 33.06 15.40
C CYS A 3 -6.00 32.07 15.06
N TRP A 4 -4.78 32.56 14.81
CA TRP A 4 -3.64 31.72 14.41
C TRP A 4 -3.07 30.86 15.54
N ARG A 5 -3.15 31.34 16.79
CA ARG A 5 -2.61 30.62 17.96
C ARG A 5 -3.47 29.42 18.35
N LEU A 6 -4.80 29.47 18.23
CA LEU A 6 -5.66 28.33 18.58
C LEU A 6 -5.49 27.14 17.61
N GLN A 7 -5.22 27.42 16.33
CA GLN A 7 -5.05 26.39 15.31
C GLN A 7 -3.72 25.61 15.46
N GLN A 8 -2.66 26.28 15.95
CA GLN A 8 -1.37 25.64 16.22
C GLN A 8 -1.42 24.72 17.46
N TRP A 9 -2.20 25.07 18.48
CA TRP A 9 -2.37 24.24 19.68
C TRP A 9 -3.20 22.99 19.42
N ALA A 10 -4.27 23.09 18.62
CA ALA A 10 -5.08 21.95 18.22
C ALA A 10 -4.31 20.92 17.36
N LEU A 11 -3.39 21.39 16.50
CA LEU A 11 -2.55 20.53 15.66
C LEU A 11 -1.50 19.78 16.51
N GLN A 12 -0.85 20.48 17.45
CA GLN A 12 0.15 19.89 18.36
C GLN A 12 -0.47 18.83 19.29
N ILE A 13 -1.70 19.05 19.78
CA ILE A 13 -2.41 18.09 20.64
C ILE A 13 -2.81 16.83 19.86
N ARG A 14 -3.28 16.97 18.61
CA ARG A 14 -3.62 15.82 17.76
C ARG A 14 -2.39 14.99 17.36
N ILE A 15 -1.25 15.62 17.11
CA ILE A 15 0.01 14.93 16.78
C ILE A 15 0.54 14.14 17.98
N ARG A 16 0.47 14.70 19.20
CA ARG A 16 0.92 13.99 20.41
C ARG A 16 0.01 12.82 20.79
N LEU A 17 -1.30 12.93 20.59
CA LEU A 17 -2.25 11.82 20.79
C LEU A 17 -2.09 10.74 19.72
N ALA A 18 -1.86 11.10 18.46
CA ALA A 18 -1.61 10.12 17.39
C ALA A 18 -0.25 9.40 17.57
N ALA A 19 0.81 10.13 17.96
CA ALA A 19 2.11 9.52 18.24
C ALA A 19 2.06 8.60 19.48
N GLY A 20 1.34 9.00 20.53
CA GLY A 20 1.11 8.17 21.72
C GLY A 20 0.27 6.92 21.41
N LEU A 21 -0.75 7.03 20.55
CA LEU A 21 -1.57 5.88 20.15
C LEU A 21 -0.83 4.93 19.20
N VAL A 22 0.02 5.46 18.30
CA VAL A 22 0.85 4.63 17.41
C VAL A 22 1.97 3.93 18.19
N LEU A 23 2.57 4.58 19.19
CA LEU A 23 3.51 3.93 20.13
C LEU A 23 2.82 2.88 21.02
N PHE A 24 1.55 3.10 21.40
CA PHE A 24 0.79 2.13 22.18
C PHE A 24 0.34 0.91 21.34
N VAL A 25 -0.01 1.10 20.07
CA VAL A 25 -0.33 -0.01 19.15
C VAL A 25 0.92 -0.79 18.75
N SER A 26 2.07 -0.14 18.57
CA SER A 26 3.33 -0.84 18.31
C SER A 26 3.89 -1.57 19.54
N ALA A 27 3.65 -1.07 20.76
CA ALA A 27 4.00 -1.78 21.99
C ALA A 27 3.12 -3.03 22.24
N LEU A 28 1.89 -3.08 21.71
CA LEU A 28 1.01 -4.25 21.82
C LEU A 28 1.31 -5.37 20.81
N PHE A 29 2.05 -5.10 19.74
CA PHE A 29 2.43 -6.10 18.73
C PHE A 29 3.85 -6.70 18.91
N VAL A 30 4.66 -6.15 19.82
CA VAL A 30 6.02 -6.66 20.12
C VAL A 30 6.05 -7.51 21.39
N SER A 31 4.89 -7.99 21.85
CA SER A 31 4.91 -9.23 22.64
C SER A 31 5.20 -10.35 21.66
N ALA A 32 6.43 -10.87 21.67
CA ALA A 32 6.71 -12.19 21.12
C ALA A 32 5.72 -13.14 21.78
N MET A 33 4.65 -13.47 21.06
CA MET A 33 3.61 -14.38 21.52
C MET A 33 4.22 -15.77 21.54
N THR A 34 5.01 -16.12 22.55
CA THR A 34 5.36 -17.52 22.85
C THR A 34 4.15 -18.16 23.51
N ALA A 35 3.02 -18.19 22.80
CA ALA A 35 1.90 -19.00 23.18
C ALA A 35 2.24 -20.43 22.74
N ASN A 36 2.61 -21.27 23.71
CA ASN A 36 2.69 -22.72 23.56
C ASN A 36 3.92 -23.31 22.81
N GLY A 37 5.12 -22.76 23.02
CA GLY A 37 6.38 -23.34 22.49
C GLY A 37 6.60 -23.14 20.99
N GLN A 38 5.78 -22.32 20.34
CA GLN A 38 5.93 -21.92 18.95
C GLN A 38 6.76 -20.62 18.88
N GLU A 39 7.84 -20.65 18.10
CA GLU A 39 8.69 -19.49 17.89
C GLU A 39 8.13 -18.66 16.74
N THR A 40 7.78 -17.39 17.02
CA THR A 40 7.45 -16.42 15.99
C THR A 40 8.61 -15.45 15.80
N SER A 41 9.08 -15.34 14.57
CA SER A 41 10.17 -14.45 14.18
C SER A 41 9.74 -13.43 13.14
N LEU A 42 10.34 -12.24 13.19
CA LEU A 42 10.18 -11.22 12.16
C LEU A 42 10.96 -11.63 10.91
N VAL A 43 10.27 -11.76 9.78
CA VAL A 43 10.87 -12.03 8.47
C VAL A 43 11.41 -10.74 7.87
N GLY A 44 10.63 -9.67 7.96
CA GLY A 44 11.04 -8.38 7.43
C GLY A 44 10.00 -7.28 7.56
N ILE A 45 10.48 -6.04 7.38
CA ILE A 45 9.66 -4.84 7.23
C ILE A 45 10.02 -4.24 5.87
N TYR A 46 9.02 -3.92 5.08
CA TYR A 46 9.16 -3.42 3.72
C TYR A 46 8.41 -2.10 3.57
N GLN A 47 9.01 -1.16 2.86
CA GLN A 47 8.37 0.07 2.44
C GLN A 47 8.03 -0.05 0.96
N GLY A 48 6.78 0.26 0.61
CA GLY A 48 6.25 0.17 -0.74
C GLY A 48 5.85 -1.25 -1.16
N SER A 49 5.27 -1.29 -2.35
CA SER A 49 4.76 -2.47 -3.05
C SER A 49 4.74 -2.20 -4.55
N GLU A 50 4.51 -3.23 -5.36
CA GLU A 50 4.29 -3.08 -6.81
C GLU A 50 3.19 -2.05 -7.15
N LEU A 51 2.17 -1.95 -6.29
CA LEU A 51 1.09 -0.98 -6.43
C LEU A 51 1.50 0.43 -6.00
N THR A 52 2.47 0.56 -5.09
CA THR A 52 3.08 1.86 -4.76
C THR A 52 3.81 2.40 -5.98
N ASP A 53 4.56 1.56 -6.69
CA ASP A 53 5.26 1.95 -7.91
C ASP A 53 4.28 2.32 -9.02
N ALA A 54 3.18 1.56 -9.18
CA ALA A 54 2.10 1.90 -10.10
C ALA A 54 1.46 3.26 -9.75
N ALA A 55 1.19 3.53 -8.46
CA ALA A 55 0.66 4.82 -8.02
C ALA A 55 1.61 5.98 -8.35
N ASN A 56 2.92 5.79 -8.15
CA ASN A 56 3.93 6.79 -8.48
C ASN A 56 4.01 7.03 -9.98
N GLN A 57 3.86 5.99 -10.81
CA GLN A 57 3.82 6.12 -12.27
C GLN A 57 2.59 6.93 -12.75
N LEU A 58 1.44 6.77 -12.10
CA LEU A 58 0.25 7.60 -12.41
C LEU A 58 0.49 9.10 -12.15
N GLY A 59 1.38 9.42 -11.20
CA GLY A 59 1.80 10.79 -10.91
C GLY A 59 2.79 11.39 -11.90
N GLN A 60 3.36 10.58 -12.81
CA GLN A 60 4.29 11.07 -13.81
C GLN A 60 3.52 11.76 -14.94
N GLY A 61 3.75 13.06 -15.12
CA GLY A 61 3.20 13.85 -16.21
C GLY A 61 2.33 15.01 -15.74
N GLY A 62 1.51 15.50 -16.69
CA GLY A 62 0.69 16.68 -16.53
C GLY A 62 0.14 17.17 -17.86
N TYR A 63 -0.64 18.23 -17.83
CA TYR A 63 -1.10 18.94 -19.04
C TYR A 63 -1.17 20.45 -18.80
N ALA A 64 -1.19 21.21 -19.90
CA ALA A 64 -1.44 22.64 -19.88
C ALA A 64 -2.94 22.92 -20.00
N LEU A 65 -3.44 23.86 -19.20
CA LEU A 65 -4.77 24.44 -19.35
C LEU A 65 -4.77 25.48 -20.49
N SER A 66 -5.97 25.89 -20.92
CA SER A 66 -6.14 26.87 -22.01
C SER A 66 -5.54 28.24 -21.72
N ASP A 67 -5.33 28.58 -20.44
CA ASP A 67 -4.66 29.80 -19.98
C ASP A 67 -3.12 29.65 -19.90
N GLY A 68 -2.58 28.48 -20.28
CA GLY A 68 -1.16 28.15 -20.19
C GLY A 68 -0.71 27.63 -18.82
N THR A 69 -1.59 27.56 -17.83
CA THR A 69 -1.27 27.02 -16.50
C THR A 69 -0.95 25.54 -16.60
N GLN A 70 0.24 25.14 -16.12
CA GLN A 70 0.64 23.73 -16.09
C GLN A 70 0.08 23.03 -14.86
N VAL A 71 -0.59 21.90 -15.09
CA VAL A 71 -1.13 21.02 -14.05
C VAL A 71 -0.28 19.75 -14.00
N SER A 72 0.48 19.58 -12.92
CA SER A 72 1.23 18.36 -12.66
C SER A 72 0.37 17.33 -11.94
N PHE A 73 0.48 16.07 -12.36
CA PHE A 73 -0.20 14.96 -11.71
C PHE A 73 0.44 14.61 -10.36
N ASP A 74 1.74 14.86 -10.16
CA ASP A 74 2.46 14.46 -8.95
C ASP A 74 1.72 14.90 -7.67
N LYS A 75 1.22 16.14 -7.62
CA LYS A 75 0.45 16.67 -6.50
C LYS A 75 -0.76 15.81 -6.10
N TRP A 76 -1.38 15.13 -7.07
CA TRP A 76 -2.57 14.32 -6.89
C TRP A 76 -2.28 12.86 -6.50
N TYR A 77 -1.18 12.30 -7.01
CA TYR A 77 -0.84 10.88 -6.85
C TYR A 77 0.27 10.64 -5.83
N HIS A 78 1.03 11.67 -5.47
CA HIS A 78 2.03 11.62 -4.42
C HIS A 78 1.38 11.47 -3.04
N SER A 79 1.93 10.58 -2.22
CA SER A 79 1.47 10.31 -0.87
C SER A 79 2.56 10.61 0.14
N SER A 80 2.23 11.34 1.20
CA SER A 80 3.14 11.51 2.34
C SER A 80 3.26 10.24 3.21
N TRP A 81 2.38 9.26 3.00
CA TRP A 81 2.41 7.96 3.66
C TRP A 81 2.48 6.84 2.61
N ILE A 82 3.61 6.18 2.52
CA ILE A 82 3.82 5.02 1.65
C ILE A 82 3.39 3.75 2.37
N ASP A 83 2.93 2.76 1.61
CA ASP A 83 2.52 1.47 2.16
C ASP A 83 3.66 0.82 2.95
N MET A 84 3.44 0.56 4.25
CA MET A 84 4.38 -0.14 5.11
C MET A 84 3.87 -1.55 5.33
N ARG A 85 4.74 -2.54 5.14
CA ARG A 85 4.41 -3.97 5.26
C ARG A 85 5.33 -4.63 6.26
N PHE A 86 4.80 -5.53 7.06
CA PHE A 86 5.60 -6.40 7.92
C PHE A 86 5.21 -7.85 7.70
N GLU A 87 6.19 -8.74 7.81
CA GLU A 87 6.01 -10.18 7.63
C GLU A 87 6.64 -10.93 8.80
N MET A 88 5.93 -11.95 9.27
CA MET A 88 6.24 -12.76 10.44
C MET A 88 6.13 -14.24 10.07
N LEU A 89 6.98 -15.06 10.66
CA LEU A 89 6.98 -16.51 10.50
C LEU A 89 6.79 -17.14 11.87
N THR A 90 5.69 -17.87 12.05
CA THR A 90 5.47 -18.73 13.20
C THR A 90 5.87 -20.15 12.85
N GLN A 91 6.90 -20.67 13.50
CA GLN A 91 7.32 -22.05 13.31
C GLN A 91 6.40 -23.00 14.07
N LEU A 92 5.79 -23.94 13.35
CA LEU A 92 4.83 -24.91 13.90
C LEU A 92 5.46 -26.31 14.02
N SER A 93 6.47 -26.61 13.18
CA SER A 93 7.33 -27.80 13.28
C SER A 93 8.69 -27.54 12.62
N ASP A 94 9.58 -28.54 12.61
CA ASP A 94 10.91 -28.45 11.96
C ASP A 94 10.84 -28.27 10.43
N TYR A 95 9.70 -28.57 9.83
CA TYR A 95 9.51 -28.54 8.37
C TYR A 95 8.33 -27.67 7.92
N PHE A 96 7.55 -27.10 8.85
CA PHE A 96 6.37 -26.31 8.55
C PHE A 96 6.31 -25.03 9.37
N GLY A 97 6.07 -23.91 8.70
CA GLY A 97 5.85 -22.61 9.31
C GLY A 97 4.68 -21.86 8.68
N LEU A 98 3.99 -21.07 9.50
CA LEU A 98 2.93 -20.16 9.06
C LEU A 98 3.55 -18.79 8.78
N LEU A 99 3.44 -18.32 7.55
CA LEU A 99 3.80 -16.96 7.15
C LEU A 99 2.58 -16.07 7.27
N TRP A 100 2.71 -14.94 7.93
CA TRP A 100 1.64 -13.95 8.03
C TRP A 100 2.20 -12.53 8.04
N GLY A 101 1.39 -11.55 7.69
CA GLY A 101 1.82 -10.16 7.65
C GLY A 101 0.66 -9.22 7.41
N ALA A 102 0.92 -7.91 7.54
CA ALA A 102 -0.06 -6.89 7.21
C ALA A 102 0.58 -5.70 6.51
N SER A 103 -0.25 -4.97 5.76
CA SER A 103 0.10 -3.73 5.08
C SER A 103 -0.78 -2.57 5.57
N THR A 104 -0.20 -1.38 5.67
CA THR A 104 -0.95 -0.18 6.10
C THR A 104 -1.78 0.44 4.97
N GLY A 105 -1.46 0.09 3.73
CA GLY A 105 -1.93 0.77 2.53
C GLY A 105 -1.29 2.15 2.37
N GLN A 106 -1.72 2.86 1.33
CA GLN A 106 -1.22 4.18 0.94
C GLN A 106 -2.38 5.09 0.55
N ARG A 107 -2.28 6.40 0.81
CA ARG A 107 -3.35 7.36 0.48
C ARG A 107 -2.78 8.68 -0.04
N ALA A 108 -3.04 8.95 -1.30
CA ALA A 108 -2.87 10.25 -1.95
C ALA A 108 -4.24 10.93 -2.15
N GLU A 109 -4.26 12.07 -2.84
CA GLU A 109 -5.50 12.78 -3.15
C GLU A 109 -6.39 11.95 -4.08
N LYS A 110 -5.80 11.40 -5.15
CA LYS A 110 -6.51 10.66 -6.20
C LYS A 110 -6.29 9.15 -6.18
N VAL A 111 -5.34 8.63 -5.40
CA VAL A 111 -5.10 7.19 -5.29
C VAL A 111 -5.21 6.70 -3.85
N ARG A 112 -5.82 5.54 -3.69
CA ARG A 112 -5.87 4.79 -2.43
C ARG A 112 -5.48 3.34 -2.68
N ILE A 113 -4.43 2.89 -2.01
CA ILE A 113 -4.12 1.47 -1.83
C ILE A 113 -4.70 1.06 -0.48
N GLN A 114 -5.63 0.11 -0.44
CA GLN A 114 -6.22 -0.36 0.81
C GLN A 114 -5.18 -1.05 1.71
N PRO A 115 -5.39 -1.13 3.03
CA PRO A 115 -4.64 -2.04 3.88
C PRO A 115 -4.89 -3.49 3.45
N GLY A 116 -3.99 -4.39 3.80
CA GLY A 116 -4.07 -5.79 3.42
C GLY A 116 -3.43 -6.72 4.45
N VAL A 117 -3.75 -8.00 4.34
CA VAL A 117 -3.21 -9.08 5.18
C VAL A 117 -2.61 -10.13 4.27
N LYS A 118 -1.38 -10.55 4.58
CA LYS A 118 -0.71 -11.68 3.94
C LYS A 118 -0.85 -12.90 4.83
N LEU A 119 -1.21 -14.04 4.22
CA LEU A 119 -1.25 -15.34 4.88
C LEU A 119 -0.61 -16.37 3.97
N GLY A 120 0.13 -17.30 4.53
CA GLY A 120 0.83 -18.32 3.77
C GLY A 120 1.49 -19.34 4.67
N PHE A 121 2.18 -20.28 4.05
CA PHE A 121 2.94 -21.29 4.74
C PHE A 121 4.23 -21.59 4.01
N ILE A 122 5.19 -22.10 4.77
CA ILE A 122 6.50 -22.52 4.32
C ILE A 122 6.65 -24.00 4.65
N LEU A 123 7.04 -24.80 3.66
CA LEU A 123 7.38 -26.21 3.79
C LEU A 123 8.86 -26.39 3.46
N GLN A 124 9.64 -26.94 4.39
CA GLN A 124 11.07 -27.19 4.19
C GLN A 124 11.37 -28.68 4.33
N LYS A 125 11.97 -29.28 3.29
CA LYS A 125 12.51 -30.64 3.32
C LYS A 125 14.03 -30.59 3.20
N ARG A 126 14.72 -31.51 3.88
CA ARG A 126 16.18 -31.70 3.77
C ARG A 126 16.45 -33.10 3.23
N PRO A 127 16.50 -33.29 1.90
CA PRO A 127 16.74 -34.60 1.31
C PRO A 127 18.08 -35.21 1.73
N THR A 128 19.10 -34.37 1.90
CA THR A 128 20.41 -34.73 2.46
C THR A 128 20.83 -33.71 3.53
N PRO A 129 21.84 -34.01 4.38
CA PRO A 129 22.37 -33.04 5.34
C PRO A 129 22.94 -31.76 4.70
N SER A 130 23.35 -31.83 3.43
CA SER A 130 23.92 -30.73 2.65
C SER A 130 22.92 -29.99 1.76
N THR A 131 21.64 -30.42 1.72
CA THR A 131 20.62 -29.84 0.83
C THR A 131 19.35 -29.45 1.56
N ALA A 132 18.69 -28.40 1.08
CA ALA A 132 17.39 -27.95 1.56
C ALA A 132 16.51 -27.55 0.39
N LEU A 133 15.26 -28.02 0.40
CA LEU A 133 14.19 -27.65 -0.52
C LEU A 133 13.12 -26.91 0.28
N THR A 134 12.80 -25.69 -0.12
CA THR A 134 11.80 -24.84 0.56
C THR A 134 10.73 -24.43 -0.44
N LEU A 135 9.47 -24.73 -0.12
CA LEU A 135 8.30 -24.25 -0.85
C LEU A 135 7.57 -23.23 0.02
N THR A 136 7.36 -22.04 -0.52
CA THR A 136 6.57 -20.98 0.10
C THR A 136 5.32 -20.75 -0.75
N VAL A 137 4.15 -20.79 -0.10
CA VAL A 137 2.88 -20.44 -0.73
C VAL A 137 2.23 -19.36 0.12
N SER A 138 1.84 -18.24 -0.49
CA SER A 138 1.19 -17.15 0.23
C SER A 138 0.13 -16.46 -0.60
N SER A 139 -0.81 -15.82 0.08
CA SER A 139 -1.89 -15.05 -0.50
C SER A 139 -2.09 -13.73 0.24
N ILE A 140 -2.57 -12.72 -0.49
CA ILE A 140 -2.85 -11.38 0.04
C ILE A 140 -4.34 -11.08 -0.08
N LEU A 141 -4.97 -10.74 1.04
CA LEU A 141 -6.35 -10.27 1.14
C LEU A 141 -6.36 -8.74 1.32
N GLY A 142 -7.15 -8.02 0.54
CA GLY A 142 -7.14 -6.55 0.52
C GLY A 142 -5.95 -5.98 -0.24
N GLY A 143 -5.51 -4.75 0.06
CA GLY A 143 -4.37 -4.16 -0.63
C GLY A 143 -4.67 -3.53 -1.99
N ASP A 144 -5.94 -3.40 -2.39
CA ASP A 144 -6.30 -2.96 -3.73
C ASP A 144 -6.02 -1.48 -3.96
N LEU A 145 -5.50 -1.16 -5.14
CA LEU A 145 -5.31 0.20 -5.62
C LEU A 145 -6.54 0.67 -6.38
N THR A 146 -7.09 1.80 -5.96
CA THR A 146 -8.18 2.49 -6.64
C THR A 146 -7.85 3.96 -6.88
N GLU A 147 -8.12 4.42 -8.09
CA GLU A 147 -8.10 5.83 -8.48
C GLU A 147 -9.47 6.48 -8.27
N ARG A 148 -9.48 7.74 -7.85
CA ARG A 148 -10.68 8.54 -7.62
C ARG A 148 -10.85 9.56 -8.74
N PRO A 149 -12.11 9.83 -9.15
CA PRO A 149 -12.36 10.89 -10.12
C PRO A 149 -12.10 12.27 -9.52
N CYS A 150 -11.99 13.27 -10.39
CA CYS A 150 -12.10 14.68 -10.05
C CYS A 150 -13.27 15.31 -10.78
N THR A 151 -13.60 16.52 -10.35
CA THR A 151 -14.57 17.37 -11.01
C THR A 151 -13.81 18.30 -11.95
N ALA A 152 -14.19 18.32 -13.22
CA ALA A 152 -13.70 19.27 -14.22
C ALA A 152 -14.87 20.12 -14.74
N ASP A 153 -14.58 21.37 -15.05
CA ASP A 153 -15.55 22.31 -15.63
C ASP A 153 -15.38 22.35 -17.15
N TYR A 154 -16.41 21.91 -17.89
CA TYR A 154 -16.47 21.94 -19.35
C TYR A 154 -17.21 23.18 -19.88
N GLY A 155 -17.33 24.22 -19.05
CA GLY A 155 -17.97 25.48 -19.39
C GLY A 155 -19.49 25.40 -19.47
N ALA A 156 -20.12 26.43 -20.01
CA ALA A 156 -21.58 26.64 -19.95
C ALA A 156 -22.42 25.49 -20.57
N VAL A 157 -21.85 24.69 -21.48
CA VAL A 157 -22.56 23.61 -22.16
C VAL A 157 -22.41 22.27 -21.43
N GLY A 158 -21.23 21.98 -20.89
CA GLY A 158 -20.93 20.70 -20.23
C GLY A 158 -21.04 20.73 -18.70
N GLY A 159 -20.91 21.91 -18.10
CA GLY A 159 -20.89 22.13 -16.66
C GLY A 159 -19.79 21.35 -15.94
N PHE A 160 -19.97 21.18 -14.62
CA PHE A 160 -19.10 20.37 -13.80
C PHE A 160 -19.38 18.88 -13.98
N GLN A 161 -18.38 18.10 -14.39
CA GLN A 161 -18.49 16.67 -14.65
C GLN A 161 -17.42 15.88 -13.89
N ALA A 162 -17.75 14.65 -13.50
CA ALA A 162 -16.78 13.72 -12.95
C ALA A 162 -15.94 13.09 -14.08
N VAL A 163 -14.62 13.15 -13.96
CA VAL A 163 -13.68 12.66 -14.97
C VAL A 163 -12.48 11.97 -14.34
N ASN A 164 -11.76 11.20 -15.15
CA ASN A 164 -10.40 10.80 -14.81
C ASN A 164 -9.48 12.03 -14.91
N CYS A 165 -8.78 12.33 -13.83
CA CYS A 165 -7.97 13.55 -13.71
C CYS A 165 -6.84 13.63 -14.71
N ARG A 166 -6.25 12.48 -15.09
CA ARG A 166 -5.18 12.46 -16.09
C ARG A 166 -5.70 12.75 -17.50
N LEU A 167 -6.99 12.56 -17.73
CA LEU A 167 -7.64 12.68 -19.04
C LEU A 167 -8.62 13.86 -19.11
N ALA A 168 -8.67 14.73 -18.09
CA ALA A 168 -9.59 15.86 -18.04
C ALA A 168 -9.40 16.84 -19.22
N ALA A 169 -8.17 17.01 -19.70
CA ALA A 169 -7.84 17.84 -20.86
C ALA A 169 -7.82 17.06 -22.19
N SER A 170 -8.26 15.80 -22.21
CA SER A 170 -8.34 15.01 -23.44
C SER A 170 -9.59 15.33 -24.25
N GLN A 171 -9.64 14.86 -25.49
CA GLN A 171 -10.81 14.98 -26.37
C GLN A 171 -11.90 13.93 -26.07
N LEU A 172 -11.68 13.05 -25.08
CA LEU A 172 -12.65 12.02 -24.72
C LEU A 172 -13.85 12.64 -24.00
N PRO A 173 -15.07 12.11 -24.24
CA PRO A 173 -16.23 12.47 -23.43
C PRO A 173 -15.99 12.19 -21.94
N PRO A 174 -16.52 13.01 -21.02
CA PRO A 174 -16.31 12.85 -19.57
C PRO A 174 -16.56 11.43 -19.05
N ALA A 175 -17.67 10.81 -19.45
CA ALA A 175 -18.03 9.46 -19.07
C ALA A 175 -17.04 8.39 -19.57
N ASP A 176 -16.43 8.61 -20.74
CA ASP A 176 -15.45 7.69 -21.30
C ASP A 176 -14.11 7.79 -20.59
N THR A 177 -13.74 8.96 -20.06
CA THR A 177 -12.52 9.11 -19.27
C THR A 177 -12.51 8.23 -18.02
N LEU A 178 -13.68 8.02 -17.39
CA LEU A 178 -13.82 7.22 -16.17
C LEU A 178 -13.48 5.74 -16.36
N LYS A 179 -13.60 5.22 -17.60
CA LYS A 179 -13.24 3.83 -17.94
C LYS A 179 -11.73 3.57 -17.81
N TYR A 180 -10.91 4.62 -17.80
CA TYR A 180 -9.46 4.55 -17.69
C TYR A 180 -8.94 4.77 -16.27
N MET A 181 -9.82 4.81 -15.27
CA MET A 181 -9.41 4.87 -13.86
C MET A 181 -8.64 3.61 -13.47
N ALA A 182 -7.52 3.79 -12.79
CA ALA A 182 -6.74 2.68 -12.28
C ALA A 182 -7.53 1.93 -11.19
N ASN A 183 -7.69 0.63 -11.40
CA ASN A 183 -8.21 -0.32 -10.43
C ASN A 183 -7.37 -1.59 -10.54
N MET A 184 -6.44 -1.77 -9.59
CA MET A 184 -5.43 -2.83 -9.65
C MET A 184 -5.43 -3.63 -8.35
N ASN A 185 -5.30 -4.94 -8.48
CA ASN A 185 -5.17 -5.85 -7.34
C ASN A 185 -3.70 -6.21 -7.14
N PRO A 186 -3.27 -6.47 -5.89
CA PRO A 186 -1.94 -7.04 -5.66
C PRO A 186 -1.89 -8.48 -6.16
N SER A 187 -0.68 -8.99 -6.38
CA SER A 187 -0.43 -10.40 -6.72
C SER A 187 -0.99 -11.33 -5.64
N ARG A 188 -2.21 -11.84 -5.88
CA ARG A 188 -3.05 -12.53 -4.88
C ARG A 188 -2.49 -13.86 -4.40
N LEU A 189 -1.74 -14.56 -5.25
CA LEU A 189 -1.16 -15.85 -4.94
C LEU A 189 0.31 -15.83 -5.37
N ASN A 190 1.20 -16.13 -4.44
CA ASN A 190 2.63 -16.20 -4.67
C ASN A 190 3.12 -17.60 -4.31
N LEU A 191 3.80 -18.25 -5.24
CA LEU A 191 4.41 -19.55 -5.08
C LEU A 191 5.91 -19.43 -5.38
N ASP A 192 6.74 -19.82 -4.42
CA ASP A 192 8.19 -19.71 -4.50
C ASP A 192 8.83 -21.04 -4.08
N LEU A 193 9.70 -21.57 -4.94
CA LEU A 193 10.42 -22.82 -4.70
C LEU A 193 11.92 -22.52 -4.69
N ARG A 194 12.57 -22.77 -3.56
CA ARG A 194 14.01 -22.53 -3.38
C ARG A 194 14.73 -23.83 -3.06
N PHE A 195 15.79 -24.11 -3.82
CA PHE A 195 16.73 -25.19 -3.54
C PHE A 195 18.07 -24.60 -3.10
N ARG A 196 18.62 -25.09 -1.99
CA ARG A 196 19.93 -24.69 -1.47
C ARG A 196 20.79 -25.93 -1.25
N ALA A 197 21.95 -25.97 -1.88
CA ALA A 197 22.99 -26.97 -1.63
C ALA A 197 24.21 -26.29 -1.00
N LYS A 198 24.85 -26.98 -0.06
CA LYS A 198 26.17 -26.61 0.48
C LYS A 198 27.17 -27.69 0.06
N PHE A 199 28.33 -27.27 -0.40
CA PHE A 199 29.44 -28.13 -0.82
C PHE A 199 30.58 -28.04 0.19
#